data_AF-A0A959T9F1-F1
#
_entry.id   AF-A0A959T9F1-F1
#
_cell.length_a   1.000
_cell.length_b   1.000
_cell.length_c   1.000
_cell.angle_alpha   90.00
_cell.angle_beta   90.00
_cell.angle_gamma   90.00
#
_symmetry.space_group_name_H-M   'P 1'
#
loop_
_entity.id
_entity.type
_entity.pdbx_description
1 polymer ?
#
loop_
_entity_poly.entity_id
_entity_poly.type
_entity_poly.pdbx_seq_one_letter_code
_entity_poly.pdbx_strand_id
1 'polypeptide(L)'
;MAHPRWLRYADLWIAVLVVMAWWPLTFGVNSLSAGDTLDCWLPWRAFITASLRDGAFPLWNPYQQMGYPVYADLQGPAWYVESLALGGTIGHTVYTLQALFLAY
;
A
#
# COMPACT_ATOMS: atom_id res chain seq x y z
N MET A 1 -4.48 14.06 -43.56
CA MET A 1 -5.27 12.88 -43.15
C MET A 1 -6.04 13.27 -41.89
N ALA A 2 -7.38 13.21 -41.92
CA ALA A 2 -8.20 13.60 -40.76
C ALA A 2 -8.07 12.53 -39.66
N HIS A 3 -7.69 12.94 -38.46
CA HIS A 3 -7.60 12.02 -37.32
C HIS A 3 -9.00 11.43 -37.03
N PRO A 4 -9.15 10.10 -36.91
CA PRO A 4 -10.44 9.49 -36.61
C PRO A 4 -11.08 10.08 -35.34
N ARG A 5 -12.37 10.43 -35.41
CA ARG A 5 -13.09 11.09 -34.30
C ARG A 5 -13.13 10.26 -33.01
N TRP A 6 -13.00 8.95 -33.10
CA TRP A 6 -12.99 8.03 -31.96
C TRP A 6 -11.70 8.11 -31.12
N LEU A 7 -10.59 8.54 -31.71
CA LEU A 7 -9.33 8.76 -30.98
C LEU A 7 -9.40 9.95 -30.02
N ARG A 8 -10.37 10.86 -30.18
CA ARG A 8 -10.59 12.00 -29.27
C ARG A 8 -11.01 11.57 -27.87
N TYR A 9 -11.54 10.37 -27.73
CA TYR A 9 -12.02 9.82 -26.45
C TYR A 9 -11.29 8.53 -26.09
N ALA A 10 -10.22 8.17 -26.81
CA ALA A 10 -9.48 6.93 -26.55
C ALA A 10 -9.02 6.86 -25.09
N ASP A 11 -8.51 7.97 -24.55
CA ASP A 11 -8.08 8.06 -23.15
C ASP A 11 -9.23 7.82 -22.16
N LEU A 12 -10.42 8.36 -22.44
CA LEU A 12 -11.61 8.12 -21.61
C LEU A 12 -12.05 6.66 -21.67
N TRP A 13 -12.02 6.04 -22.85
CA TRP A 13 -12.34 4.63 -22.99
C TRP A 13 -11.35 3.74 -22.25
N ILE A 14 -10.06 4.06 -22.32
CA ILE A 14 -9.01 3.35 -21.57
C ILE A 14 -9.24 3.52 -20.06
N ALA A 15 -9.49 4.74 -19.59
CA ALA A 15 -9.76 5.01 -18.18
C ALA A 15 -10.97 4.22 -17.65
N VAL A 16 -12.07 4.21 -18.41
CA VAL A 16 -13.27 3.43 -18.06
C VAL A 16 -12.97 1.93 -18.02
N LEU A 17 -12.23 1.40 -19.01
CA LEU A 17 -11.84 -0.01 -19.03
C LEU A 17 -10.95 -0.38 -17.84
N VAL A 18 -10.01 0.47 -17.45
CA VAL A 18 -9.16 0.26 -16.27
C VAL A 18 -10.00 0.22 -15.00
N VAL A 19 -10.89 1.20 -14.80
CA VAL A 19 -11.78 1.25 -13.63
C VAL A 19 -12.70 0.03 -13.57
N MET A 20 -13.22 -0.43 -14.72
CA MET A 20 -14.06 -1.63 -14.77
C MET A 20 -13.27 -2.90 -14.50
N ALA A 21 -12.07 -3.04 -15.06
CA ALA A 21 -11.23 -4.22 -14.82
C ALA A 21 -10.81 -4.33 -13.35
N TRP A 22 -10.52 -3.19 -12.71
CA TRP A 22 -10.08 -3.10 -11.32
C TRP A 22 -11.17 -2.58 -10.39
N TRP A 23 -12.44 -2.81 -10.71
CA TRP A 23 -13.55 -2.26 -9.94
C TRP A 23 -13.55 -2.67 -8.46
N PRO A 24 -13.18 -3.91 -8.05
CA PRO A 24 -13.19 -4.25 -6.62
C PRO A 24 -12.12 -3.43 -5.88
N LEU A 25 -10.98 -3.20 -6.53
CA LEU A 25 -9.88 -2.41 -5.99
C LEU A 25 -10.24 -0.93 -5.93
N THR A 26 -10.93 -0.42 -6.95
CA THR A 26 -11.35 0.98 -7.03
C THR A 26 -12.40 1.31 -5.97
N PHE A 27 -13.32 0.38 -5.70
CA PHE A 27 -14.46 0.61 -4.80
C PHE A 27 -14.30 0.03 -3.39
N GLY A 28 -13.11 -0.41 -2.98
CA GLY A 28 -12.93 -0.90 -1.60
C GLY A 28 -13.49 -2.30 -1.34
N VAL A 29 -13.86 -3.06 -2.37
CA VAL A 29 -14.51 -4.37 -2.23
C VAL A 29 -13.46 -5.46 -2.16
N ASN A 30 -13.17 -5.95 -0.94
CA ASN A 30 -12.28 -7.08 -0.62
C ASN A 30 -10.91 -7.06 -1.32
N SER A 31 -10.40 -5.90 -1.68
CA SER A 31 -9.12 -5.81 -2.39
C SER A 31 -7.97 -5.67 -1.42
N LEU A 32 -6.84 -6.30 -1.75
CA LEU A 32 -5.69 -6.48 -0.86
C LEU A 32 -5.93 -7.39 0.35
N SER A 33 -6.92 -8.28 0.26
CA SER A 33 -7.29 -9.22 1.33
C SER A 33 -6.59 -10.58 1.25
N ALA A 34 -5.50 -10.70 0.48
CA ALA A 34 -4.78 -11.97 0.31
C ALA A 34 -3.29 -11.77 0.00
N GLY A 35 -2.52 -12.85 0.16
CA GLY A 35 -1.11 -12.96 -0.18
C GLY A 35 -0.23 -11.99 0.61
N ASP A 36 0.86 -11.54 -0.01
CA ASP A 36 1.88 -10.69 0.60
C ASP A 36 1.33 -9.43 1.26
N THR A 37 0.16 -8.92 0.83
CA THR A 37 -0.42 -7.75 1.48
C THR A 37 -0.79 -8.04 2.93
N LEU A 38 -1.38 -9.21 3.20
CA LEU A 38 -1.73 -9.65 4.56
C LEU A 38 -0.59 -10.37 5.26
N ASP A 39 0.27 -11.09 4.51
CA ASP A 39 1.31 -11.94 5.08
C ASP A 39 2.61 -11.17 5.38
N CYS A 40 2.89 -10.10 4.61
CA CYS A 40 4.12 -9.32 4.71
C CYS A 40 3.84 -7.85 5.02
N TRP A 41 3.14 -7.14 4.11
CA TRP A 41 3.03 -5.68 4.14
C TRP A 41 2.27 -5.14 5.36
N LEU A 42 1.11 -5.73 5.66
CA LEU A 42 0.31 -5.31 6.80
C LEU A 42 1.01 -5.61 8.13
N PRO A 43 1.57 -6.81 8.39
CA PRO A 43 2.35 -7.09 9.59
C PRO A 43 3.56 -6.16 9.78
N TRP A 44 4.33 -5.88 8.71
CA TRP A 44 5.47 -4.97 8.79
C TRP A 44 5.06 -3.57 9.22
N ARG A 45 4.00 -3.04 8.60
CA ARG A 45 3.47 -1.71 8.92
C ARG A 45 2.80 -1.67 10.29
N ALA A 46 2.15 -2.75 10.72
CA ALA A 46 1.61 -2.88 12.06
C ALA A 46 2.72 -2.83 13.10
N PHE A 47 3.84 -3.53 12.88
CA PHE A 47 5.01 -3.46 13.75
C PHE A 47 5.61 -2.06 13.82
N ILE A 48 5.86 -1.43 12.66
CA ILE A 48 6.36 -0.04 12.58
C ILE A 48 5.43 0.92 13.33
N THR A 49 4.12 0.80 13.12
CA THR A 49 3.10 1.61 13.83
C THR A 49 3.21 1.43 15.34
N ALA A 50 3.33 0.18 15.80
CA ALA A 50 3.46 -0.12 17.23
C ALA A 50 4.74 0.49 17.82
N SER A 51 5.89 0.35 17.15
CA SER A 51 7.16 0.94 17.59
C SER A 51 7.08 2.46 17.67
N LEU A 52 6.57 3.12 16.60
CA LEU A 52 6.48 4.58 16.56
C LEU A 52 5.54 5.13 17.64
N ARG A 53 4.41 4.44 17.89
CA ARG A 53 3.47 4.80 18.97
C ARG A 53 4.05 4.60 20.37
N ASP A 54 5.01 3.69 20.51
CA ASP A 54 5.79 3.48 21.73
C ASP A 54 6.97 4.48 21.86
N GLY A 55 7.13 5.40 20.90
CA GLY A 55 8.22 6.38 20.88
C GLY A 55 9.57 5.78 20.49
N ALA A 56 9.58 4.56 19.94
CA ALA A 56 10.77 3.85 19.50
C ALA A 56 10.84 3.76 17.98
N PHE A 57 12.05 3.86 17.44
CA PHE A 57 12.26 3.59 16.01
C PHE A 57 12.37 2.07 15.76
N PRO A 58 11.73 1.50 14.72
CA PRO A 58 11.67 0.05 14.49
C PRO A 58 13.00 -0.49 13.94
N LEU A 59 13.98 -0.72 14.82
CA LEU A 59 15.30 -1.23 14.43
C LEU A 59 15.35 -2.76 14.27
N TRP A 60 14.51 -3.51 14.98
CA TRP A 60 14.51 -4.97 14.93
C TRP A 60 13.09 -5.49 15.08
N ASN A 61 12.61 -6.25 14.09
CA ASN A 61 11.31 -6.89 14.16
C ASN A 61 11.49 -8.33 14.65
N PRO A 62 11.09 -8.68 15.89
CA PRO A 62 11.26 -10.02 16.44
C PRO A 62 10.21 -11.03 15.98
N TYR A 63 9.14 -10.58 15.31
CA TYR A 63 7.94 -11.39 15.08
C TYR A 63 7.98 -12.22 13.79
N GLN A 64 8.90 -11.94 12.87
CA GLN A 64 9.02 -12.66 11.60
C GLN A 64 10.44 -13.16 11.42
N GLN A 65 10.58 -14.30 10.73
CA GLN A 65 11.87 -14.88 10.33
C GLN A 65 12.85 -15.06 11.51
N MET A 66 12.35 -15.38 12.70
CA MET A 66 13.14 -15.48 13.95
C MET A 66 13.82 -14.17 14.37
N GLY A 67 13.38 -13.05 13.81
CA GLY A 67 13.94 -11.73 14.03
C GLY A 67 14.78 -11.25 12.85
N TYR A 68 14.54 -10.01 12.41
CA TYR A 68 15.36 -9.38 11.37
C TYR A 68 15.45 -7.86 11.52
N PRO A 69 16.48 -7.20 10.94
CA PRO A 69 16.64 -5.76 11.02
C PRO A 69 15.70 -5.05 10.04
N VAL A 70 14.46 -4.80 10.45
CA VAL A 70 13.41 -4.23 9.57
C VAL A 70 13.75 -2.83 9.02
N TYR A 71 14.52 -2.03 9.74
CA TYR A 71 15.01 -0.75 9.22
C TYR A 71 16.00 -0.90 8.05
N ALA A 72 16.62 -2.07 7.88
CA ALA A 72 17.61 -2.34 6.84
C ALA A 72 17.05 -3.21 5.70
N ASP A 73 15.76 -3.54 5.73
CA ASP A 73 15.10 -4.27 4.66
C ASP A 73 14.86 -3.34 3.46
N LEU A 74 15.44 -3.69 2.30
CA LEU A 74 15.26 -2.94 1.06
C LEU A 74 13.83 -2.96 0.54
N GLN A 75 13.05 -3.98 0.87
CA GLN A 75 11.64 -4.08 0.49
C GLN A 75 10.71 -3.51 1.58
N GLY A 76 11.27 -3.23 2.76
CA GLY A 76 10.52 -2.86 3.95
C GLY A 76 10.09 -1.39 3.95
N PRO A 77 8.92 -1.07 4.53
CA PRO A 77 8.39 0.30 4.55
C PRO A 77 8.94 1.13 5.73
N ALA A 78 10.07 0.76 6.34
CA ALA A 78 10.57 1.42 7.55
C ALA A 78 11.00 2.88 7.31
N TRP A 79 11.46 3.20 6.11
CA TRP A 79 11.90 4.55 5.72
C TRP A 79 10.93 5.27 4.80
N TYR A 80 9.80 4.64 4.50
CA TYR A 80 8.80 5.23 3.63
C TYR A 80 8.13 6.39 4.37
N VAL A 81 8.11 7.57 3.75
CA VAL A 81 7.62 8.79 4.41
C VAL A 81 6.17 8.63 4.84
N GLU A 82 5.34 8.01 4.00
CA GLU A 82 3.94 7.75 4.32
C GLU A 82 3.79 6.70 5.43
N SER A 83 4.68 5.72 5.50
CA SER A 83 4.69 4.73 6.58
C SER A 83 4.98 5.39 7.93
N LEU A 84 6.01 6.24 8.00
CA LEU A 84 6.34 6.97 9.23
C LEU A 84 5.20 7.92 9.63
N ALA A 85 4.64 8.66 8.68
CA ALA A 85 3.55 9.61 8.93
C ALA A 85 2.28 8.90 9.41
N LEU A 86 1.85 7.84 8.72
CA LEU A 86 0.66 7.07 9.10
C LEU A 86 0.89 6.32 10.41
N GLY A 87 2.03 5.67 10.57
CA GLY A 87 2.37 4.93 11.79
C GLY A 87 2.39 5.80 13.04
N GLY A 88 2.92 7.02 12.94
CA GLY A 88 2.91 7.99 14.04
C GLY A 88 1.56 8.66 14.33
N THR A 89 0.55 8.47 13.47
CA THR A 89 -0.76 9.14 13.61
C THR A 89 -1.90 8.12 13.66
N ILE A 90 -2.57 7.87 12.55
CA ILE A 90 -3.78 7.04 12.46
C ILE A 90 -3.50 5.53 12.45
N GLY A 91 -2.26 5.14 12.12
CA GLY A 91 -1.81 3.76 12.02
C GLY A 91 -2.16 3.11 10.69
N HIS A 92 -1.72 1.86 10.52
CA HIS A 92 -1.95 1.11 9.29
C HIS A 92 -3.03 0.04 9.46
N THR A 93 -3.93 0.00 8.48
CA THR A 93 -4.95 -1.02 8.28
C THR A 93 -4.96 -1.45 6.81
N VAL A 94 -5.72 -2.49 6.48
CA VAL A 94 -5.97 -2.91 5.09
C VAL A 94 -6.48 -1.74 4.24
N TYR A 95 -7.35 -0.88 4.79
CA TYR A 95 -7.89 0.28 4.07
C TYR A 95 -6.83 1.35 3.79
N THR A 96 -5.93 1.62 4.74
CA THR A 96 -4.83 2.57 4.49
C THR A 96 -3.88 2.02 3.43
N LEU A 97 -3.63 0.71 3.42
CA LEU A 97 -2.82 0.07 2.39
C LEU A 97 -3.48 0.14 1.02
N GLN A 98 -4.81 -0.03 0.96
CA GLN A 98 -5.56 0.13 -0.28
C GLN A 98 -5.53 1.55 -0.81
N ALA A 99 -5.69 2.55 0.06
CA ALA A 99 -5.56 3.94 -0.33
C ALA A 99 -4.16 4.27 -0.86
N LEU A 100 -3.12 3.73 -0.21
CA LEU A 100 -1.75 3.89 -0.69
C LEU A 100 -1.54 3.20 -2.03
N PHE A 101 -2.00 1.96 -2.21
CA PHE A 101 -1.89 1.20 -3.46
C PHE A 101 -2.55 1.89 -4.66
N LEU A 102 -3.63 2.63 -4.42
CA LEU A 102 -4.27 3.44 -5.47
C LEU A 102 -3.53 4.76 -5.75
N ALA A 103 -2.69 5.22 -4.82
CA ALA A 103 -2.01 6.51 -4.90
C ALA A 103 -0.62 6.43 -5.55
N TYR A 104 0.11 5.32 -5.38
CA TYR A 104 1.40 5.04 -6.03
C TYR A 104 1.26 4.14 -7.25
#